data_AF-A0A2A2LY99-F1
#
_entry.id   AF-A0A2A2LY99-F1
#
_cell.length_a   1.000
_cell.length_b   1.000
_cell.length_c   1.000
_cell.angle_alpha   90.00
_cell.angle_beta   90.00
_cell.angle_gamma   90.00
#
_symmetry.space_group_name_H-M   'P 1'
#
loop_
_entity.id
_entity.type
_entity.pdbx_description
1 polymer ?
#
loop_
_entity_poly.entity_id
_entity_poly.type
_entity_poly.pdbx_seq_one_letter_code
_entity_poly.pdbx_strand_id
1 'polypeptide(L)'
;MTDPEDLLRYGGAQADEDGEEAKKKKEEREQKKAEVRKRLEEAGQKKKKKKGFLTPERKKKLRKLLMLKASEDLKRQQAAKESERLKVLQQRTVAMPNVESVNDKGQLEKIYNDLFNRVCQLEEEKYDINFVVGQIDSEINSLTIEVNDLRGKFVKPALKKVSKYENRFKKQAAPGAEKQDIRANLKAVKKESVFTQLASKVITFF
;
A
#
# COMPACT_ATOMS: atom_id res chain seq x y z
N MET A 1 45.99 -67.21 68.31
CA MET A 1 45.93 -66.46 67.04
C MET A 1 44.51 -66.61 66.54
N THR A 2 43.86 -65.48 66.29
CA THR A 2 42.42 -65.25 66.22
C THR A 2 41.78 -65.77 64.93
N ASP A 3 40.67 -66.52 65.04
CA ASP A 3 39.77 -66.87 63.94
C ASP A 3 38.87 -65.67 63.57
N PRO A 4 38.64 -65.37 62.28
CA PRO A 4 37.56 -64.48 61.85
C PRO A 4 36.37 -65.27 61.28
N GLU A 5 35.25 -65.09 61.98
CA GLU A 5 33.91 -65.63 61.79
C GLU A 5 33.25 -65.39 60.42
N ASP A 6 32.41 -66.38 60.11
CA ASP A 6 31.42 -66.52 59.04
C ASP A 6 30.39 -65.37 59.05
N LEU A 7 30.33 -64.58 57.96
CA LEU A 7 29.43 -63.43 57.84
C LEU A 7 28.07 -63.85 57.26
N LEU A 8 27.24 -64.49 58.08
CA LEU A 8 25.80 -64.64 57.83
C LEU A 8 25.04 -63.51 58.53
N ARG A 9 24.76 -62.41 57.83
CA ARG A 9 23.79 -61.40 58.29
C ARG A 9 22.49 -61.48 57.49
N TYR A 10 21.51 -62.04 58.17
CA TYR A 10 20.11 -62.22 57.83
C TYR A 10 19.43 -60.92 57.36
N GLY A 11 18.61 -61.01 56.31
CA GLY A 11 17.80 -59.92 55.78
C GLY A 11 16.66 -59.52 56.72
N GLY A 12 16.53 -58.21 56.96
CA GLY A 12 15.36 -57.59 57.57
C GLY A 12 14.68 -56.69 56.55
N ALA A 13 13.38 -56.90 56.34
CA ALA A 13 12.55 -56.18 55.39
C ALA A 13 12.43 -54.69 55.74
N GLN A 14 12.79 -53.83 54.79
CA GLN A 14 12.42 -52.42 54.79
C GLN A 14 11.87 -52.10 53.40
N ALA A 15 10.69 -52.65 53.13
CA ALA A 15 9.89 -52.35 51.96
C ALA A 15 8.91 -51.23 52.33
N ASP A 16 8.76 -50.26 51.41
CA ASP A 16 7.56 -49.44 51.20
C ASP A 16 7.53 -47.95 51.59
N GLU A 17 8.61 -47.32 52.09
CA GLU A 17 8.62 -45.84 52.28
C GLU A 17 9.20 -45.06 51.09
N ASP A 18 10.29 -45.52 50.47
CA ASP A 18 10.95 -44.80 49.36
C ASP A 18 10.11 -44.74 48.06
N GLY A 19 9.23 -45.71 47.87
CA GLY A 19 8.36 -45.81 46.70
C GLY A 19 7.21 -44.81 46.72
N GLU A 20 6.65 -44.52 47.90
CA GLU A 20 5.57 -43.54 48.06
C GLU A 20 6.09 -42.10 47.94
N GLU A 21 7.25 -41.80 48.53
CA GLU A 21 7.84 -40.46 48.47
C GLU A 21 8.26 -40.10 47.04
N ALA A 22 8.80 -41.07 46.28
CA ALA A 22 9.10 -40.91 44.87
C ALA A 22 7.85 -40.71 44.00
N LYS A 23 6.71 -41.33 44.34
CA LYS A 23 5.42 -41.12 43.66
C LYS A 23 4.85 -39.73 43.95
N LYS A 24 4.83 -39.31 45.22
CA LYS A 24 4.39 -37.95 45.64
C LYS A 24 5.21 -36.85 44.95
N LYS A 25 6.53 -37.02 44.84
CA LYS A 25 7.43 -36.06 44.14
C LYS A 25 7.20 -36.01 42.63
N LYS A 26 6.82 -37.13 41.99
CA LYS A 26 6.45 -37.17 40.56
C LYS A 26 5.12 -36.48 40.32
N GLU A 27 4.11 -36.76 41.15
CA GLU A 27 2.79 -36.13 41.10
C GLU A 27 2.89 -34.62 41.33
N GLU A 28 3.68 -34.16 42.29
CA GLU A 28 3.89 -32.73 42.54
C GLU A 28 4.56 -32.03 41.34
N ARG A 29 5.53 -32.69 40.67
CA ARG A 29 6.18 -32.17 39.47
C ARG A 29 5.23 -32.13 38.28
N GLU A 30 4.32 -33.10 38.16
CA GLU A 30 3.29 -33.12 37.13
C GLU A 30 2.20 -32.08 37.37
N GLN A 31 1.80 -31.87 38.62
CA GLN A 31 0.88 -30.79 39.01
C GLN A 31 1.48 -29.41 38.72
N LYS A 32 2.76 -29.18 39.07
CA LYS A 32 3.49 -27.95 38.72
C LYS A 32 3.60 -27.74 37.20
N LYS A 33 3.86 -28.81 36.43
CA LYS A 33 3.88 -28.73 34.96
C LYS A 33 2.50 -28.45 34.37
N ALA A 34 1.44 -29.07 34.90
CA ALA A 34 0.07 -28.86 34.47
C ALA A 34 -0.40 -27.43 34.78
N GLU A 35 -0.03 -26.88 35.93
CA GLU A 35 -0.33 -25.51 36.32
C GLU A 35 0.39 -24.50 35.40
N VAL A 36 1.68 -24.70 35.12
CA VAL A 36 2.43 -23.85 34.18
C VAL A 36 1.84 -23.92 32.77
N ARG A 37 1.44 -25.11 32.31
CA ARG A 37 0.80 -25.31 31.01
C ARG A 37 -0.58 -24.62 30.95
N LYS A 38 -1.38 -24.74 32.01
CA LYS A 38 -2.67 -24.06 32.15
C LYS A 38 -2.50 -22.55 32.17
N ARG A 39 -1.50 -22.02 32.90
CA ARG A 39 -1.16 -20.59 32.92
C ARG A 39 -0.70 -20.07 31.56
N LEU A 40 0.07 -20.85 30.81
CA LEU A 40 0.48 -20.55 29.43
C LEU A 40 -0.71 -20.55 28.47
N GLU A 41 -1.63 -21.50 28.63
CA GLU A 41 -2.83 -21.63 27.80
C GLU A 41 -3.84 -20.50 28.09
N GLU A 42 -4.05 -20.14 29.35
CA GLU A 42 -4.89 -19.01 29.76
C GLU A 42 -4.29 -17.66 29.31
N ALA A 43 -2.97 -17.49 29.38
CA ALA A 43 -2.28 -16.32 28.82
C ALA A 43 -2.40 -16.27 27.28
N GLY A 44 -2.37 -17.44 26.62
CA GLY A 44 -2.61 -17.58 25.19
C GLY A 44 -4.05 -17.27 24.79
N GLN A 45 -5.04 -17.67 25.59
CA GLN A 45 -6.45 -17.40 25.35
C GLN A 45 -6.82 -15.92 25.59
N LYS A 46 -6.22 -15.26 26.58
CA LYS A 46 -6.39 -13.82 26.81
C LYS A 46 -5.88 -12.97 25.63
N LYS A 47 -4.85 -13.43 24.90
CA LYS A 47 -4.38 -12.82 23.64
C LYS A 47 -5.25 -13.14 22.41
N LYS A 48 -6.13 -14.15 22.49
CA LYS A 48 -7.05 -14.54 21.40
C LYS A 48 -8.40 -13.83 21.46
N LYS A 49 -8.79 -13.28 22.61
CA LYS A 49 -10.08 -12.60 22.77
C LYS A 49 -9.96 -11.16 22.26
N LYS A 50 -10.66 -10.91 21.14
CA LYS A 50 -10.87 -9.63 20.41
C LYS A 50 -9.86 -9.30 19.29
N LYS A 51 -9.64 -10.24 18.36
CA LYS A 51 -9.35 -9.88 16.95
C LYS A 51 -10.63 -9.28 16.35
N GLY A 52 -10.88 -7.99 16.55
CA GLY A 52 -12.02 -7.30 15.93
C GLY A 52 -12.02 -7.51 14.42
N PHE A 53 -13.20 -7.85 13.86
CA PHE A 53 -13.68 -8.04 12.46
C PHE A 53 -12.70 -8.31 11.29
N LEU A 54 -11.47 -7.81 11.32
CA LEU A 54 -10.44 -7.96 10.30
C LEU A 54 -9.03 -8.02 10.92
N THR A 55 -8.22 -9.01 10.56
CA THR A 55 -6.80 -9.01 10.93
C THR A 55 -6.09 -7.78 10.33
N PRO A 56 -5.10 -7.19 11.03
CA PRO A 56 -4.37 -6.02 10.51
C PRO A 56 -3.80 -6.23 9.10
N GLU A 57 -3.32 -7.44 8.80
CA GLU A 57 -2.82 -7.84 7.49
C GLU A 57 -3.91 -7.83 6.41
N ARG A 58 -5.10 -8.37 6.72
CA ARG A 58 -6.24 -8.36 5.80
C ARG A 58 -6.75 -6.94 5.56
N LYS A 59 -6.72 -6.07 6.58
CA LYS A 59 -7.01 -4.62 6.44
C LYS A 59 -6.03 -3.92 5.50
N LYS A 60 -4.73 -4.20 5.63
CA LYS A 60 -3.69 -3.65 4.74
C LYS A 60 -3.87 -4.12 3.29
N LYS A 61 -4.14 -5.41 3.09
CA LYS A 61 -4.42 -5.98 1.75
C LYS A 61 -5.67 -5.34 1.14
N LEU A 62 -6.74 -5.17 1.92
CA LEU A 62 -7.97 -4.52 1.45
C LEU A 62 -7.74 -3.07 1.04
N ARG A 63 -7.04 -2.26 1.84
CA ARG A 63 -6.68 -0.87 1.48
C ARG A 63 -5.90 -0.81 0.17
N LYS A 64 -4.94 -1.72 -0.03
CA LYS A 64 -4.18 -1.82 -1.29
C LYS A 64 -5.09 -2.12 -2.48
N LEU A 65 -6.01 -3.07 -2.33
CA LEU A 65 -6.95 -3.43 -3.40
C LEU A 65 -7.92 -2.27 -3.72
N LEU A 66 -8.39 -1.55 -2.69
CA LEU A 66 -9.25 -0.37 -2.88
C LEU A 66 -8.51 0.75 -3.62
N MET A 67 -7.26 1.05 -3.26
CA MET A 67 -6.45 2.03 -3.97
C MET A 67 -6.16 1.60 -5.41
N LEU A 68 -5.87 0.31 -5.64
CA LEU A 68 -5.64 -0.22 -6.98
C LEU A 68 -6.89 -0.05 -7.84
N LYS A 69 -8.05 -0.50 -7.34
CA LYS A 69 -9.32 -0.36 -8.03
C LYS A 69 -9.67 1.11 -8.29
N ALA A 70 -9.54 1.99 -7.29
CA ALA A 70 -9.78 3.42 -7.48
C ALA A 70 -8.86 4.03 -8.54
N SER A 71 -7.59 3.60 -8.60
CA SER A 71 -6.65 4.07 -9.63
C SER A 71 -6.99 3.58 -11.03
N GLU A 72 -7.53 2.36 -11.14
CA GLU A 72 -8.00 1.78 -12.40
C GLU A 72 -9.29 2.46 -12.87
N ASP A 73 -10.27 2.62 -11.98
CA ASP A 73 -11.53 3.31 -12.25
C ASP A 73 -11.29 4.76 -12.68
N LEU A 74 -10.34 5.46 -12.03
CA LEU A 74 -9.95 6.83 -12.42
C LEU A 74 -9.38 6.87 -13.85
N LYS A 75 -8.49 5.94 -14.21
CA LYS A 75 -7.94 5.85 -15.57
C LYS A 75 -9.02 5.53 -16.60
N ARG A 76 -9.93 4.63 -16.26
CA ARG A 76 -11.06 4.26 -17.13
C ARG A 76 -11.98 5.46 -17.38
N GLN A 77 -12.29 6.21 -16.33
CA GLN A 77 -13.09 7.42 -16.44
C GLN A 77 -12.38 8.50 -17.28
N GLN A 78 -11.07 8.67 -17.12
CA GLN A 78 -10.28 9.59 -17.94
C GLN A 78 -10.31 9.20 -19.42
N ALA A 79 -10.09 7.93 -19.73
CA ALA A 79 -10.14 7.42 -21.11
C ALA A 79 -11.54 7.56 -21.72
N ALA A 80 -12.59 7.28 -20.95
CA ALA A 80 -13.98 7.47 -21.39
C ALA A 80 -14.28 8.95 -21.67
N LYS A 81 -13.88 9.85 -20.76
CA LYS A 81 -14.04 11.30 -20.92
C LYS A 81 -13.26 11.84 -22.12
N GLU A 82 -12.07 11.31 -22.38
CA GLU A 82 -11.27 11.68 -23.56
C GLU A 82 -11.92 11.19 -24.86
N SER A 83 -12.41 9.96 -24.90
CA SER A 83 -13.14 9.42 -26.05
C SER A 83 -14.43 10.21 -26.33
N GLU A 84 -15.19 10.54 -25.28
CA GLU A 84 -16.38 11.39 -25.41
C GLU A 84 -16.03 12.79 -25.87
N ARG A 85 -14.96 13.39 -25.33
CA ARG A 85 -14.45 14.69 -25.79
C ARG A 85 -14.13 14.67 -27.28
N LEU A 86 -13.46 13.62 -27.77
CA LEU A 86 -13.15 13.49 -29.19
C LEU A 86 -14.42 13.36 -30.03
N LYS A 87 -15.40 12.57 -29.58
CA LYS A 87 -16.69 12.40 -30.26
C LYS A 87 -17.47 13.73 -30.33
N VAL A 88 -17.54 14.47 -29.23
CA VAL A 88 -18.21 15.78 -29.19
C VAL A 88 -17.47 16.80 -30.05
N LEU A 89 -16.13 16.78 -30.04
CA LEU A 89 -15.35 17.68 -30.89
C LEU A 89 -15.64 17.40 -32.37
N GLN A 90 -15.61 16.13 -32.80
CA GLN A 90 -15.95 15.73 -34.17
C GLN A 90 -17.37 16.17 -34.60
N GLN A 91 -18.34 16.11 -33.68
CA GLN A 91 -19.72 16.54 -33.96
C GLN A 91 -19.86 18.08 -34.04
N ARG A 92 -19.10 18.82 -33.23
CA ARG A 92 -19.19 20.28 -33.14
C ARG A 92 -18.34 21.00 -34.17
N THR A 93 -17.21 20.43 -34.58
CA THR A 93 -16.34 21.02 -35.60
C THR A 93 -16.88 20.67 -36.98
N VAL A 94 -17.31 21.69 -37.72
CA VAL A 94 -17.67 21.53 -39.14
C VAL A 94 -16.40 21.23 -39.92
N ALA A 95 -16.47 20.28 -40.86
CA ALA A 95 -15.37 20.04 -41.79
C ALA A 95 -15.14 21.30 -42.63
N MET A 96 -13.88 21.69 -42.80
CA MET A 96 -13.55 22.91 -43.54
C MET A 96 -14.13 22.85 -44.96
N PRO A 97 -14.85 23.90 -45.41
CA PRO A 97 -15.35 23.97 -46.78
C PRO A 97 -14.20 23.89 -47.79
N ASN A 98 -14.40 23.16 -48.90
CA ASN A 98 -13.40 23.08 -49.95
C ASN A 98 -13.36 24.37 -50.78
N VAL A 99 -12.61 25.35 -50.30
CA VAL A 99 -12.43 26.67 -50.91
C VAL A 99 -11.68 26.65 -52.25
N GLU A 100 -10.87 25.61 -52.53
CA GLU A 100 -10.10 25.52 -53.78
C GLU A 100 -10.99 25.19 -54.99
N SER A 101 -12.14 24.58 -54.75
CA SER A 101 -13.09 24.22 -55.81
C SER A 101 -14.06 25.35 -56.19
N VAL A 102 -14.10 26.44 -55.41
CA VAL A 102 -15.07 27.52 -55.57
C VAL A 102 -14.45 28.66 -56.38
N ASN A 103 -14.81 28.74 -57.66
CA ASN A 103 -14.33 29.79 -58.57
C ASN A 103 -15.19 31.08 -58.53
N ASP A 104 -16.36 31.04 -57.90
CA ASP A 104 -17.26 32.20 -57.79
C ASP A 104 -16.93 33.02 -56.54
N LYS A 105 -16.55 34.29 -56.75
CA LYS A 105 -16.20 35.24 -55.68
C LYS A 105 -17.36 35.44 -54.69
N GLY A 106 -18.60 35.50 -55.18
CA GLY A 106 -19.77 35.74 -54.32
C GLY A 106 -20.05 34.58 -53.36
N GLN A 107 -19.76 33.35 -53.78
CA GLN A 107 -19.86 32.16 -52.92
C GLN A 107 -18.74 32.13 -51.89
N LEU A 108 -17.53 32.53 -52.27
CA LEU A 108 -16.39 32.61 -51.35
C LEU A 108 -16.62 33.63 -50.22
N GLU A 109 -17.16 34.81 -50.56
CA GLU A 109 -17.52 35.84 -49.56
C GLU A 109 -18.61 35.35 -48.59
N LYS A 110 -19.61 34.60 -49.07
CA LYS A 110 -20.64 33.99 -48.20
C LYS A 110 -20.03 32.99 -47.21
N ILE A 111 -19.18 32.08 -47.70
CA ILE A 111 -18.50 31.09 -46.84
C ILE A 111 -17.65 31.79 -45.77
N TYR A 112 -16.93 32.86 -46.15
CA TYR A 112 -16.14 33.65 -45.20
C TYR A 112 -17.03 34.27 -44.10
N ASN A 113 -18.12 34.93 -44.49
CA ASN A 113 -19.02 35.59 -43.56
C ASN A 113 -19.72 34.58 -42.62
N ASP A 114 -20.12 33.42 -43.13
CA ASP A 114 -20.74 32.36 -42.33
C ASP A 114 -19.77 31.79 -41.28
N LEU A 115 -18.51 31.54 -41.68
CA LEU A 115 -17.47 31.08 -40.76
C LEU A 115 -17.14 32.15 -39.71
N PHE A 116 -17.03 33.40 -40.12
CA PHE A 116 -16.76 34.52 -39.22
C PHE A 116 -17.87 34.70 -38.18
N ASN A 117 -19.13 34.69 -38.61
CA ASN A 117 -20.28 34.75 -37.72
C ASN A 117 -20.28 33.57 -36.72
N ARG A 118 -19.92 32.36 -37.19
CA ARG A 118 -19.84 31.19 -36.32
C ARG A 118 -18.73 31.33 -35.28
N VAL A 119 -17.58 31.91 -35.63
CA VAL A 119 -16.49 32.19 -34.69
C VAL A 119 -16.93 33.17 -33.62
N CYS A 120 -17.60 34.27 -34.00
CA CYS A 120 -18.10 35.25 -33.03
C CYS A 120 -19.06 34.60 -32.01
N GLN A 121 -20.00 33.77 -32.47
CA GLN A 121 -20.90 33.03 -31.58
C GLN A 121 -20.15 32.08 -30.63
N LEU A 122 -19.16 31.34 -31.14
CA LEU A 122 -18.36 30.43 -30.32
C LEU A 122 -17.51 31.18 -29.29
N GLU A 123 -17.04 32.40 -29.60
CA GLU A 123 -16.30 33.24 -28.65
C GLU A 123 -17.21 33.75 -27.53
N GLU A 124 -18.44 34.15 -27.84
CA GLU A 124 -19.46 34.53 -26.87
C GLU A 124 -19.79 33.35 -25.93
N GLU A 125 -20.14 32.18 -26.49
CA GLU A 125 -20.41 30.97 -25.70
C GLU A 125 -19.21 30.59 -24.80
N LYS A 126 -17.98 30.71 -25.33
CA LYS A 126 -16.76 30.44 -24.58
C LYS A 126 -16.60 31.43 -23.41
N TYR A 127 -16.91 32.70 -23.61
CA TYR A 127 -16.81 33.72 -22.56
C TYR A 127 -17.75 33.37 -21.40
N ASP A 128 -19.02 33.09 -21.70
CA ASP A 128 -20.03 32.75 -20.70
C ASP A 128 -19.66 31.51 -19.89
N ILE A 129 -19.21 30.44 -20.58
CA ILE A 129 -18.77 29.22 -19.90
C ILE A 129 -17.58 29.49 -18.98
N ASN A 130 -16.57 30.25 -19.44
CA ASN A 130 -15.41 30.56 -18.63
C ASN A 130 -15.75 31.45 -17.43
N PHE A 131 -16.69 32.39 -17.59
CA PHE A 131 -17.16 33.23 -16.51
C PHE A 131 -17.84 32.41 -15.41
N VAL A 132 -18.74 31.49 -15.79
CA VAL A 132 -19.41 30.58 -14.85
C VAL A 132 -18.41 29.67 -14.15
N VAL A 133 -17.47 29.06 -14.89
CA VAL A 133 -16.43 28.21 -14.31
C VAL A 133 -15.57 28.99 -13.32
N GLY A 134 -15.16 30.22 -13.66
CA GLY A 134 -14.37 31.07 -12.77
C GLY A 134 -15.10 31.44 -11.48
N GLN A 135 -16.42 31.67 -11.53
CA GLN A 135 -17.23 31.88 -10.32
C GLN A 135 -17.26 30.62 -9.45
N ILE A 136 -17.51 29.45 -10.05
CA ILE A 136 -17.54 28.17 -9.32
C ILE A 136 -16.17 27.87 -8.69
N ASP A 137 -15.07 28.10 -9.41
CA ASP A 137 -13.71 27.91 -8.88
C ASP A 137 -13.44 28.84 -7.69
N SER A 138 -13.92 30.08 -7.77
CA SER A 138 -13.79 31.06 -6.68
C SER A 138 -14.60 30.64 -5.45
N GLU A 139 -15.81 30.13 -5.65
CA GLU A 139 -16.67 29.59 -4.60
C GLU A 139 -16.05 28.36 -3.94
N ILE A 140 -15.55 27.40 -4.73
CA ILE A 140 -14.84 26.22 -4.24
C ILE A 140 -13.63 26.63 -3.40
N ASN A 141 -12.86 27.63 -3.85
CA ASN A 141 -11.72 28.13 -3.09
C ASN A 141 -12.15 28.76 -1.76
N SER A 142 -13.20 29.59 -1.78
CA SER A 142 -13.76 30.19 -0.56
C SER A 142 -14.22 29.14 0.45
N LEU A 143 -15.03 28.16 0.00
CA LEU A 143 -15.50 27.04 0.84
C LEU A 143 -14.33 26.16 1.33
N THR A 144 -13.30 25.98 0.51
CA THR A 144 -12.11 25.22 0.90
C THR A 144 -11.35 25.92 2.03
N ILE A 145 -11.25 27.25 1.99
CA ILE A 145 -10.64 28.05 3.07
C ILE A 145 -11.47 27.90 4.35
N GLU A 146 -12.78 28.11 4.28
CA GLU A 146 -13.69 28.01 5.43
C GLU A 146 -13.64 26.62 6.09
N VAL A 147 -13.68 25.55 5.30
CA VAL A 147 -13.55 24.17 5.80
C VAL A 147 -12.20 23.93 6.47
N ASN A 148 -11.13 24.54 5.98
CA ASN A 148 -9.81 24.39 6.58
C ASN A 148 -9.70 25.13 7.93
N ASP A 149 -10.27 26.33 8.01
CA ASP A 149 -10.32 27.11 9.25
C ASP A 149 -11.16 26.41 10.32
N LEU A 150 -12.35 25.91 9.97
CA LEU A 150 -13.22 25.13 10.86
C LEU A 150 -12.56 23.85 11.37
N ARG A 151 -11.76 23.18 10.52
CA ARG A 151 -11.06 21.94 10.90
C ARG A 151 -9.88 22.20 11.85
N GLY A 152 -9.53 23.46 12.13
CA GLY A 152 -8.41 23.83 13.00
C GLY A 152 -7.03 23.42 12.47
N LYS A 153 -6.96 22.97 11.21
CA LYS A 153 -5.68 22.77 10.52
C LYS A 153 -5.26 24.13 10.00
N PHE A 154 -4.78 24.99 10.89
CA PHE A 154 -4.16 26.25 10.50
C PHE A 154 -3.09 25.92 9.45
N VAL A 155 -3.39 26.22 8.19
CA VAL A 155 -2.52 25.94 7.06
C VAL A 155 -1.44 27.00 7.11
N LYS A 156 -0.50 26.88 8.05
CA LYS A 156 0.85 27.38 7.81
C LYS A 156 1.46 26.31 6.91
N PRO A 157 1.47 26.47 5.57
CA PRO A 157 2.16 25.51 4.73
C PRO A 157 3.60 25.47 5.23
N ALA A 158 4.01 24.35 5.81
CA ALA A 158 5.39 24.19 6.23
C ALA A 158 6.23 24.39 4.97
N LEU A 159 7.00 25.48 4.92
CA LEU A 159 7.87 25.83 3.80
C LEU A 159 8.95 24.75 3.71
N LYS A 160 8.62 23.61 3.11
CA LYS A 160 9.58 22.57 2.78
C LYS A 160 10.39 23.07 1.60
N LYS A 161 11.71 22.95 1.67
CA LYS A 161 12.61 23.21 0.54
C LYS A 161 12.28 22.23 -0.57
N VAL A 162 11.41 22.63 -1.50
CA VAL A 162 11.08 21.84 -2.68
C VAL A 162 12.16 22.10 -3.71
N SER A 163 13.04 21.13 -3.97
CA SER A 163 14.04 21.22 -5.05
C SER A 163 13.37 20.99 -6.41
N LYS A 164 12.46 21.89 -6.79
CA LYS A 164 11.67 21.90 -8.05
C LYS A 164 12.51 21.59 -9.31
N TYR A 165 13.81 21.83 -9.25
CA TYR A 165 14.75 21.64 -10.34
C TYR A 165 15.57 20.35 -10.24
N GLU A 166 15.87 19.84 -9.06
CA GLU A 166 16.83 18.74 -8.90
C GLU A 166 16.30 17.41 -9.47
N ASN A 167 15.02 17.12 -9.25
CA ASN A 167 14.38 15.92 -9.80
C ASN A 167 14.13 16.01 -11.31
N ARG A 168 14.02 17.24 -11.86
CA ARG A 168 13.86 17.45 -13.32
C ARG A 168 15.21 17.33 -14.04
N PHE A 169 16.26 17.93 -13.49
CA PHE A 169 17.62 17.79 -14.02
C PHE A 169 18.15 16.37 -13.92
N LYS A 170 17.92 15.65 -12.80
CA LYS A 170 18.32 14.22 -12.69
C LYS A 170 17.60 13.34 -13.72
N LYS A 171 16.34 13.62 -14.03
CA LYS A 171 15.55 12.87 -15.03
C LYS A 171 15.96 13.18 -16.46
N GLN A 172 16.37 14.42 -16.75
CA GLN A 172 16.91 14.81 -18.06
C GLN A 172 18.36 14.36 -18.27
N ALA A 173 19.18 14.38 -17.22
CA ALA A 173 20.57 13.93 -17.25
C ALA A 173 20.71 12.40 -17.28
N ALA A 174 19.72 11.66 -16.77
CA ALA A 174 19.67 10.21 -16.82
C ALA A 174 18.27 9.72 -17.27
N PRO A 175 17.94 9.81 -18.58
CA PRO A 175 16.72 9.24 -19.12
C PRO A 175 16.80 7.71 -19.02
N GLY A 176 16.21 7.15 -17.95
CA GLY A 176 16.30 5.72 -17.64
C GLY A 176 16.75 5.42 -16.21
N ALA A 177 17.15 6.44 -15.43
CA ALA A 177 17.35 6.25 -14.00
C ALA A 177 16.03 5.77 -13.36
N GLU A 178 16.09 4.56 -12.79
CA GLU A 178 14.98 3.98 -12.03
C GLU A 178 14.47 5.02 -11.03
N LYS A 179 13.14 5.08 -10.90
CA LYS A 179 12.46 5.84 -9.85
C LYS A 179 13.26 5.64 -8.57
N GLN A 180 13.59 6.71 -7.86
CA GLN A 180 14.30 6.65 -6.57
C GLN A 180 13.48 5.78 -5.60
N ASP A 181 13.65 4.48 -5.73
CA ASP A 181 12.97 3.48 -4.96
C ASP A 181 13.83 3.31 -3.73
N ILE A 182 13.22 3.54 -2.56
CA ILE A 182 13.90 3.45 -1.26
C ILE A 182 14.56 2.07 -1.11
N ARG A 183 14.05 1.08 -1.85
CA ARG A 183 14.57 -0.28 -1.93
C ARG A 183 15.90 -0.43 -2.67
N ALA A 184 16.20 0.42 -3.64
CA ALA A 184 17.45 0.35 -4.42
C ALA A 184 18.68 0.67 -3.56
N ASN A 185 18.50 1.48 -2.51
CA ASN A 185 19.56 1.85 -1.57
C ASN A 185 19.74 0.86 -0.41
N LEU A 186 19.00 -0.27 -0.41
CA LEU A 186 19.11 -1.32 0.60
C LEU A 186 19.97 -2.48 0.08
N LYS A 187 21.02 -2.84 0.82
CA LYS A 187 21.87 -4.00 0.51
C LYS A 187 21.04 -5.29 0.64
N ALA A 188 20.77 -5.97 -0.47
CA ALA A 188 20.08 -7.26 -0.45
C ALA A 188 21.02 -8.34 0.14
N VAL A 189 20.67 -8.88 1.31
CA VAL A 189 21.37 -10.03 1.89
C VAL A 189 20.87 -11.29 1.18
N LYS A 190 21.75 -11.95 0.42
CA LYS A 190 21.50 -13.29 -0.11
C LYS A 190 21.35 -14.23 1.09
N LYS A 191 20.18 -14.85 1.25
CA LYS A 191 19.96 -15.90 2.25
C LYS A 191 20.58 -17.20 1.76
N GLU A 192 21.90 -17.23 1.66
CA GLU A 192 22.60 -18.51 1.74
C GLU A 192 22.49 -18.95 3.19
N SER A 193 21.64 -19.95 3.43
CA SER A 193 21.51 -20.51 4.77
C SER A 193 22.86 -21.08 5.19
N VAL A 194 23.27 -20.85 6.45
CA VAL A 194 24.49 -21.46 7.00
C VAL A 194 24.45 -22.99 6.83
N PHE A 195 23.25 -23.56 6.78
CA PHE A 195 22.98 -24.97 6.45
C PHE A 195 23.44 -25.38 5.04
N THR A 196 23.21 -24.55 4.02
CA THR A 196 23.67 -24.81 2.65
C THR A 196 25.20 -24.71 2.52
N GLN A 197 25.86 -23.88 3.33
CA GLN A 197 27.33 -23.79 3.35
C GLN A 197 27.98 -24.94 4.13
N LEU A 198 27.31 -25.49 5.15
CA LEU A 198 27.76 -26.72 5.81
C LEU A 198 27.57 -27.94 4.91
N ALA A 199 26.43 -28.04 4.20
CA ALA A 199 26.15 -29.16 3.31
C ALA A 199 27.18 -29.28 2.17
N SER A 200 27.59 -28.17 1.55
CA SER A 200 28.61 -28.17 0.52
C SER A 200 30.01 -28.53 1.05
N LYS A 201 30.31 -28.22 2.32
CA LYS A 201 31.61 -28.51 2.95
C LYS A 201 31.74 -29.97 3.39
N VAL A 202 30.63 -30.62 3.73
CA VAL A 202 30.58 -32.06 4.05
C VAL A 202 30.68 -32.92 2.78
N ILE A 203 30.13 -32.46 1.65
CA ILE A 203 30.20 -33.18 0.37
C ILE A 203 31.62 -33.18 -0.23
N THR A 204 32.46 -32.19 0.11
CA THR A 204 33.84 -32.10 -0.39
C THR A 204 34.89 -32.88 0.41
N PHE A 205 34.49 -33.60 1.47
CA PHE A 205 35.42 -34.36 2.34
C PHE A 205 35.27 -35.89 2.24
N PHE A 206 34.49 -36.39 1.27
CA PHE A 206 34.48 -37.79 0.85
C PHE A 206 35.02 -37.92 -0.57
#